data_AF-A0A9Q1MLP5-F1
#
_entry.id   AF-A0A9Q1MLP5-F1
#
_cell.length_a   1.000
_cell.length_b   1.000
_cell.length_c   1.000
_cell.angle_alpha   90.00
_cell.angle_beta   90.00
_cell.angle_gamma   90.00
#
_symmetry.space_group_name_H-M   'P 1'
#
loop_
_entity.id
_entity.type
_entity.pdbx_description
1 polymer ?
#
loop_
_entity_poly.entity_id
_entity_poly.type
_entity_poly.pdbx_seq_one_letter_code
_entity_poly.pdbx_strand_id
1 'polypeptide(L)'
;MVDESANNKGTEHEDEDNASPIPKTVQVGMSPVYQVGRKLGKGGFGQVFLGRRVSDGDEPSDGQGAVEVALKFEHRNSKGCNYGPPNEWQVYNTVGGSHGVPTVHYKGRVGDYYVMVMDILGPSLWDVWNSSGQAMSAEMVACIAVESLTILNIMHAHGYVHGDVKPENFLLGQPSTPKEKKLFLVDLGLATKWREIVKGPHVVYDQRPDMFRGTVRYASAHAHMGRTASRRDDLESLAYTLIFLHRGRLPWQGFQGDNKSFLVCKKKMSTSPEMLCCFCPSPLREFLDIVINLKFDEEPNYSKLTSLFESLLGPDPAIRPINTVGAQKMFQVGQKRGRLNQEEDEEQPRKKVRMGVPATQWISIYNARKPMKQRYHYNVTDTRLEEHVEKGNEDGLYISCVSSCSGLWAIIMDAGTNFTSQVYELSPLFLHKEWIMEQWEKNYYISSLAGVTNGSSLVVMSKGTQFSQQSYKVSESFPFKWISKKWKEGFHVTSMATAGSRWAVVMSRNSGVSNQVVELDFLYPSEGIHKRWDKGYRITATAATLDQTAVILSVPRRKPGDETQETLRTSLFPSTHVKEKWAKNLYLSCLCYGRTVS
;
A
#
# COMPACT_ATOMS: atom_id res chain seq x y z
N MET A 1 -5.06 30.48 0.20
CA MET A 1 -4.86 30.52 -1.26
C MET A 1 -3.38 30.37 -1.53
N VAL A 2 -2.97 29.15 -1.90
CA VAL A 2 -1.69 28.85 -2.56
C VAL A 2 -2.03 27.74 -3.55
N ASP A 3 -1.67 27.96 -4.79
CA ASP A 3 -1.87 27.06 -5.93
C ASP A 3 -1.08 25.75 -5.70
N GLU A 4 -1.76 24.68 -5.28
CA GLU A 4 -1.14 23.36 -5.04
C GLU A 4 -0.96 22.53 -6.34
N SER A 5 -1.20 23.12 -7.52
CA SER A 5 -0.80 22.51 -8.79
C SER A 5 0.70 22.66 -9.09
N ALA A 6 1.42 23.44 -8.28
CA ALA A 6 2.83 23.74 -8.47
C ALA A 6 3.69 23.40 -7.24
N ASN A 7 3.91 22.10 -6.95
CA ASN A 7 5.17 21.66 -6.34
C ASN A 7 5.35 20.13 -6.32
N ASN A 8 5.45 19.54 -7.53
CA ASN A 8 6.18 18.29 -7.75
C ASN A 8 7.57 18.59 -8.37
N LYS A 9 8.18 19.74 -8.05
CA LYS A 9 9.53 20.09 -8.49
C LYS A 9 10.56 19.43 -7.57
N GLY A 10 10.76 18.14 -7.79
CA GLY A 10 11.87 17.37 -7.24
C GLY A 10 12.04 16.11 -8.08
N THR A 11 12.95 16.17 -9.06
CA THR A 11 13.28 15.16 -10.10
C THR A 11 12.44 15.12 -11.40
N GLU A 12 11.75 16.20 -11.79
CA GLU A 12 11.07 16.29 -13.11
C GLU A 12 11.72 17.26 -14.11
N HIS A 13 12.90 17.82 -13.82
CA HIS A 13 13.54 18.84 -14.68
C HIS A 13 14.51 18.32 -15.74
N GLU A 14 14.67 17.00 -15.92
CA GLU A 14 15.60 16.44 -16.94
C GLU A 14 14.92 15.96 -18.24
N ASP A 15 13.58 15.94 -18.34
CA ASP A 15 12.88 15.38 -19.52
C ASP A 15 12.28 16.43 -20.48
N GLU A 16 12.32 17.74 -20.16
CA GLU A 16 11.63 18.75 -20.98
C GLU A 16 12.38 19.19 -22.25
N ASP A 17 13.69 19.00 -22.35
CA ASP A 17 14.48 19.52 -23.48
C ASP A 17 14.67 18.54 -24.65
N ASN A 18 14.02 17.36 -24.65
CA ASN A 18 14.27 16.32 -25.66
C ASN A 18 13.03 15.61 -26.22
N ALA A 19 11.82 16.13 -25.98
CA ALA A 19 10.59 15.55 -26.53
C ALA A 19 10.21 16.19 -27.88
N SER A 20 10.04 15.37 -28.92
CA SER A 20 9.55 15.78 -30.24
C SER A 20 8.25 16.60 -30.11
N PRO A 21 8.05 17.70 -30.86
CA PRO A 21 6.84 18.53 -30.72
C PRO A 21 5.54 17.74 -31.04
N ILE A 22 4.44 18.08 -30.36
CA ILE A 22 3.12 17.50 -30.64
C ILE A 22 2.71 17.89 -32.09
N PRO A 23 2.28 16.93 -32.93
CA PRO A 23 1.94 17.23 -34.32
C PRO A 23 0.69 18.10 -34.42
N LYS A 24 0.61 18.94 -35.47
CA LYS A 24 -0.56 19.83 -35.72
C LYS A 24 -1.79 19.06 -36.20
N THR A 25 -1.58 17.95 -36.89
CA THR A 25 -2.62 17.03 -37.34
C THR A 25 -2.19 15.61 -37.02
N VAL A 26 -3.16 14.72 -36.80
CA VAL A 26 -2.89 13.32 -36.47
C VAL A 26 -3.87 12.41 -37.20
N GLN A 27 -3.35 11.32 -37.76
CA GLN A 27 -4.13 10.22 -38.31
C GLN A 27 -3.59 8.92 -37.71
N VAL A 28 -4.47 8.10 -37.16
CA VAL A 28 -4.13 6.90 -36.41
C VAL A 28 -4.66 5.69 -37.18
N GLY A 29 -3.79 5.02 -37.93
CA GLY A 29 -4.21 3.92 -38.81
C GLY A 29 -5.24 4.40 -39.82
N MET A 30 -6.41 3.76 -39.84
CA MET A 30 -7.53 4.10 -40.73
C MET A 30 -8.48 5.18 -40.15
N SER A 31 -8.08 5.88 -39.09
CA SER A 31 -8.90 6.97 -38.56
C SER A 31 -9.03 8.11 -39.57
N PRO A 32 -10.05 8.98 -39.42
CA PRO A 32 -10.01 10.31 -40.02
C PRO A 32 -8.77 11.08 -39.60
N VAL A 33 -8.40 12.09 -40.38
CA VAL A 33 -7.40 13.09 -39.97
C VAL A 33 -8.03 14.02 -38.96
N TYR A 34 -7.37 14.23 -37.82
CA TYR A 34 -7.79 15.17 -36.79
C TYR A 34 -6.81 16.33 -36.68
N GLN A 35 -7.31 17.55 -36.70
CA GLN A 35 -6.57 18.73 -36.31
C GLN A 35 -6.43 18.76 -34.79
N VAL A 36 -5.19 18.88 -34.29
CA VAL A 36 -4.89 18.98 -32.87
C VAL A 36 -5.12 20.41 -32.42
N GLY A 37 -6.08 20.60 -31.53
CA GLY A 37 -6.49 21.88 -30.98
C GLY A 37 -5.85 22.18 -29.62
N ARG A 38 -6.61 22.87 -28.77
CA ARG A 38 -6.14 23.24 -27.42
C ARG A 38 -5.88 22.01 -26.55
N LYS A 39 -4.92 22.16 -25.62
CA LYS A 39 -4.68 21.18 -24.57
C LYS A 39 -5.87 21.13 -23.61
N LEU A 40 -6.32 19.93 -23.30
CA LEU A 40 -7.40 19.66 -22.34
C LEU A 40 -6.85 19.26 -20.97
N GLY A 41 -5.70 18.59 -20.93
CA GLY A 41 -5.07 18.18 -19.68
C GLY A 41 -3.66 17.64 -19.85
N LYS A 42 -2.94 17.50 -18.73
CA LYS A 42 -1.65 16.80 -18.62
C LYS A 42 -1.77 15.81 -17.46
N GLY A 43 -1.54 14.52 -17.73
CA GLY A 43 -1.44 13.48 -16.71
C GLY A 43 0.01 13.09 -16.47
N GLY A 44 0.25 12.15 -15.55
CA GLY A 44 1.60 11.64 -15.25
C GLY A 44 2.27 10.89 -16.40
N PHE A 45 1.49 10.42 -17.37
CA PHE A 45 1.94 9.56 -18.47
C PHE A 45 1.84 10.22 -19.86
N GLY A 46 1.08 11.32 -19.99
CA GLY A 46 0.85 11.92 -21.30
C GLY A 46 0.05 13.23 -21.27
N GLN A 47 -0.25 13.72 -22.47
CA GLN A 47 -0.96 14.97 -22.70
C GLN A 47 -2.24 14.71 -23.49
N VAL A 48 -3.34 15.39 -23.12
CA VAL A 48 -4.64 15.24 -23.79
C VAL A 48 -5.01 16.55 -24.47
N PHE A 49 -5.44 16.47 -25.73
CA PHE A 49 -5.81 17.60 -26.58
C PHE A 49 -7.20 17.40 -27.19
N LEU A 50 -7.85 18.51 -27.55
CA LEU A 50 -9.04 18.46 -28.39
C LEU A 50 -8.61 18.08 -29.82
N GLY A 51 -9.25 17.09 -30.42
CA GLY A 51 -9.15 16.79 -31.84
C GLY A 51 -10.41 17.20 -32.56
N ARG A 52 -10.26 17.85 -33.73
CA ARG A 52 -11.38 18.12 -34.64
C ARG A 52 -11.15 17.42 -35.95
N ARG A 53 -12.13 16.65 -36.41
CA ARG A 53 -12.04 15.97 -37.70
C ARG A 53 -11.85 17.02 -38.80
N VAL A 54 -10.84 16.79 -39.65
CA VAL A 54 -10.66 17.58 -40.87
C VAL A 54 -11.67 17.06 -41.90
N SER A 55 -12.50 17.95 -42.42
CA SER A 55 -13.38 17.64 -43.54
C SER A 55 -12.58 17.77 -44.83
N ASP A 56 -12.45 16.68 -45.59
CA ASP A 56 -12.12 16.80 -47.01
C ASP A 56 -13.41 17.31 -47.70
N GLY A 57 -13.31 18.34 -48.55
CA GLY A 57 -14.46 19.11 -49.04
C GLY A 57 -15.61 18.29 -49.64
N ASP A 58 -16.82 18.86 -49.60
CA ASP A 58 -18.10 18.44 -50.22
C ASP A 58 -18.58 16.98 -50.06
N GLU A 59 -17.91 16.12 -49.27
CA GLU A 59 -18.52 14.84 -48.89
C GLU A 59 -19.53 15.02 -47.75
N PRO A 60 -20.74 14.43 -47.84
CA PRO A 60 -21.72 14.47 -46.78
C PRO A 60 -21.11 13.94 -45.48
N SER A 61 -21.40 14.63 -44.38
CA SER A 61 -21.00 14.30 -42.99
C SER A 61 -21.63 13.00 -42.45
N ASP A 62 -21.79 11.98 -43.30
CA ASP A 62 -22.40 10.69 -42.97
C ASP A 62 -21.33 9.62 -42.64
N GLY A 63 -20.06 10.00 -42.65
CA GLY A 63 -18.96 9.13 -42.22
C GLY A 63 -18.98 8.91 -40.71
N GLN A 64 -19.06 7.64 -40.28
CA GLN A 64 -19.19 7.09 -38.90
C GLN A 64 -18.21 7.61 -37.80
N GLY A 65 -17.34 8.59 -38.06
CA GLY A 65 -16.38 9.12 -37.09
C GLY A 65 -16.84 10.40 -36.38
N ALA A 66 -16.65 10.46 -35.05
CA ALA A 66 -16.97 11.63 -34.22
C ALA A 66 -16.25 12.92 -34.70
N VAL A 67 -17.00 14.03 -34.71
CA VAL A 67 -16.53 15.36 -35.18
C VAL A 67 -15.49 15.95 -34.23
N GLU A 68 -15.73 15.87 -32.91
CA GLU A 68 -14.77 16.24 -31.87
C GLU A 68 -14.40 15.00 -31.06
N VAL A 69 -13.12 14.91 -30.69
CA VAL A 69 -12.54 13.78 -29.95
C VAL A 69 -11.53 14.29 -28.93
N ALA A 70 -11.21 13.48 -27.93
CA ALA A 70 -10.04 13.68 -27.10
C ALA A 70 -8.86 12.85 -27.66
N LEU A 71 -7.72 13.52 -27.85
CA LEU A 71 -6.48 12.94 -28.36
C LEU A 71 -5.47 12.84 -27.22
N LYS A 72 -5.19 11.63 -26.74
CA LYS A 72 -4.16 11.37 -25.71
C LYS A 72 -2.86 10.97 -26.38
N PHE A 73 -1.80 11.74 -26.13
CA PHE A 73 -0.45 11.50 -26.61
C PHE A 73 0.46 11.09 -25.46
N GLU A 74 1.13 9.96 -25.60
CA GLU A 74 2.16 9.48 -24.69
C GLU A 74 3.45 9.21 -25.46
N HIS A 75 4.54 9.84 -25.04
CA HIS A 75 5.82 9.70 -25.73
C HIS A 75 6.39 8.28 -25.52
N ARG A 76 7.08 7.74 -26.52
CA ARG A 76 7.65 6.38 -26.45
C ARG A 76 8.67 6.20 -25.32
N ASN A 77 9.30 7.29 -24.87
CA ASN A 77 10.26 7.28 -23.75
C ASN A 77 9.56 7.56 -22.39
N SER A 78 8.25 7.77 -22.36
CA SER A 78 7.50 7.95 -21.11
C SER A 78 7.61 6.71 -20.22
N LYS A 79 7.54 6.94 -18.90
CA LYS A 79 7.50 5.86 -17.90
C LYS A 79 6.31 4.93 -18.18
N GLY A 80 6.58 3.67 -18.51
CA GLY A 80 5.55 2.67 -18.85
C GLY A 80 5.55 2.23 -20.32
N CYS A 81 6.28 2.94 -21.19
CA CYS A 81 6.39 2.65 -22.62
C CYS A 81 7.65 1.88 -23.04
N ASN A 82 8.54 1.57 -22.09
CA ASN A 82 9.84 0.94 -22.37
C ASN A 82 9.74 -0.44 -23.06
N TYR A 83 8.58 -1.09 -22.98
CA TYR A 83 8.35 -2.43 -23.52
C TYR A 83 7.23 -2.47 -24.58
N GLY A 84 6.84 -1.31 -25.13
CA GLY A 84 5.79 -1.21 -26.14
C GLY A 84 4.70 -0.20 -25.76
N PRO A 85 3.47 -0.38 -26.27
CA PRO A 85 2.35 0.51 -25.97
C PRO A 85 2.03 0.55 -24.47
N PRO A 86 1.45 1.67 -23.98
CA PRO A 86 1.07 1.80 -22.58
C PRO A 86 0.10 0.70 -22.12
N ASN A 87 0.26 0.22 -20.88
CA ASN A 87 -0.65 -0.75 -20.25
C ASN A 87 -2.13 -0.31 -20.33
N GLU A 88 -2.37 1.00 -20.23
CA GLU A 88 -3.70 1.63 -20.37
C GLU A 88 -4.47 1.14 -21.60
N TRP A 89 -3.79 0.87 -22.72
CA TRP A 89 -4.41 0.40 -23.95
C TRP A 89 -5.05 -0.99 -23.80
N GLN A 90 -4.45 -1.87 -23.00
CA GLN A 90 -4.98 -3.20 -22.73
C GLN A 90 -6.21 -3.12 -21.82
N VAL A 91 -6.19 -2.18 -20.87
CA VAL A 91 -7.32 -1.95 -19.97
C VAL A 91 -8.52 -1.44 -20.77
N TYR A 92 -8.34 -0.42 -21.62
CA TYR A 92 -9.42 0.06 -22.50
C TYR A 92 -9.93 -0.99 -23.49
N ASN A 93 -9.10 -1.92 -23.96
CA ASN A 93 -9.60 -3.05 -24.77
C ASN A 93 -10.60 -3.93 -24.01
N THR A 94 -10.47 -3.99 -22.69
CA THR A 94 -11.30 -4.85 -21.85
C THR A 94 -12.53 -4.13 -21.33
N VAL A 95 -12.40 -2.86 -20.92
CA VAL A 95 -13.48 -2.10 -20.26
C VAL A 95 -14.01 -0.90 -21.06
N GLY A 96 -13.36 -0.51 -22.15
CA GLY A 96 -13.74 0.66 -22.96
C GLY A 96 -15.17 0.54 -23.49
N GLY A 97 -15.91 1.65 -23.43
CA GLY A 97 -17.33 1.69 -23.83
C GLY A 97 -18.30 1.03 -22.84
N SER A 98 -17.82 0.43 -21.75
CA SER A 98 -18.67 -0.02 -20.65
C SER A 98 -19.35 1.16 -19.96
N HIS A 99 -20.36 0.90 -19.12
CA HIS A 99 -21.05 1.98 -18.40
C HIS A 99 -20.08 2.83 -17.58
N GLY A 100 -19.98 4.11 -17.94
CA GLY A 100 -19.12 5.10 -17.31
C GLY A 100 -17.63 4.92 -17.58
N VAL A 101 -17.25 4.26 -18.68
CA VAL A 101 -15.88 4.26 -19.22
C VAL A 101 -15.93 4.79 -20.66
N PRO A 102 -15.10 5.79 -21.03
CA PRO A 102 -15.12 6.33 -22.39
C PRO A 102 -14.70 5.28 -23.42
N THR A 103 -15.18 5.46 -24.65
CA THR A 103 -14.81 4.63 -25.79
C THR A 103 -13.47 5.10 -26.36
N VAL A 104 -12.59 4.17 -26.68
CA VAL A 104 -11.41 4.43 -27.52
C VAL A 104 -11.76 4.02 -28.94
N HIS A 105 -11.86 4.99 -29.85
CA HIS A 105 -12.22 4.77 -31.25
C HIS A 105 -11.05 4.25 -32.06
N TYR A 106 -9.87 4.85 -31.86
CA TYR A 106 -8.64 4.51 -32.57
C TYR A 106 -7.45 4.58 -31.62
N LYS A 107 -6.46 3.73 -31.84
CA LYS A 107 -5.18 3.82 -31.16
C LYS A 107 -4.06 3.29 -32.03
N GLY A 108 -2.89 3.90 -31.94
CA GLY A 108 -1.77 3.56 -32.80
C GLY A 108 -0.57 4.45 -32.52
N ARG A 109 0.54 4.15 -33.17
CA ARG A 109 1.76 4.94 -33.06
C ARG A 109 1.83 5.94 -34.20
N VAL A 110 2.09 7.21 -33.87
CA VAL A 110 2.33 8.29 -34.83
C VAL A 110 3.62 8.99 -34.45
N GLY A 111 4.66 8.81 -35.26
CA GLY A 111 6.01 9.26 -34.93
C GLY A 111 6.54 8.66 -33.62
N ASP A 112 6.92 9.52 -32.68
CA ASP A 112 7.40 9.14 -31.35
C ASP A 112 6.30 8.99 -30.29
N TYR A 113 5.04 9.10 -30.68
CA TYR A 113 3.90 9.08 -29.78
C TYR A 113 3.03 7.84 -29.96
N TYR A 114 2.65 7.25 -28.83
CA TYR A 114 1.47 6.41 -28.74
C TYR A 114 0.25 7.32 -28.59
N VAL A 115 -0.71 7.19 -29.52
CA VAL A 115 -1.89 8.06 -29.60
C VAL A 115 -3.15 7.23 -29.37
N MET A 116 -4.07 7.74 -28.54
CA MET A 116 -5.45 7.27 -28.44
C MET A 116 -6.42 8.38 -28.85
N VAL A 117 -7.38 8.03 -29.71
CA VAL A 117 -8.52 8.85 -30.09
C VAL A 117 -9.74 8.32 -29.34
N MET A 118 -10.30 9.13 -28.46
CA MET A 118 -11.36 8.71 -27.53
C MET A 118 -12.52 9.71 -27.47
N ASP A 119 -13.63 9.27 -26.88
CA ASP A 119 -14.79 10.12 -26.60
C ASP A 119 -14.34 11.43 -25.93
N ILE A 120 -14.79 12.57 -26.46
CA ILE A 120 -14.64 13.86 -25.80
C ILE A 120 -15.66 13.96 -24.66
N LEU A 121 -15.22 14.38 -23.48
CA LEU A 121 -16.04 14.49 -22.27
C LEU A 121 -16.17 15.95 -21.81
N GLY A 122 -17.02 16.17 -20.81
CA GLY A 122 -17.24 17.44 -20.14
C GLY A 122 -16.25 17.69 -18.99
N PRO A 123 -16.59 18.59 -18.04
CA PRO A 123 -15.72 18.95 -16.93
C PRO A 123 -15.50 17.78 -15.95
N SER A 124 -14.36 17.77 -15.29
CA SER A 124 -14.09 16.84 -14.18
C SER A 124 -14.85 17.24 -12.92
N LEU A 125 -15.03 16.31 -11.97
CA LEU A 125 -15.60 16.64 -10.66
C LEU A 125 -14.74 17.66 -9.90
N TRP A 126 -13.43 17.71 -10.17
CA TRP A 126 -12.55 18.76 -9.65
C TRP A 126 -12.94 20.15 -10.19
N ASP A 127 -13.22 20.26 -11.49
CA ASP A 127 -13.64 21.51 -12.12
C ASP A 127 -15.00 21.97 -11.59
N VAL A 128 -15.95 21.04 -11.48
CA VAL A 128 -17.28 21.30 -10.90
C VAL A 128 -17.17 21.72 -9.44
N TRP A 129 -16.33 21.06 -8.66
CA TRP A 129 -16.11 21.40 -7.25
C TRP A 129 -15.54 22.81 -7.08
N ASN A 130 -14.55 23.19 -7.90
CA ASN A 130 -13.96 24.52 -7.87
C ASN A 130 -14.94 25.62 -8.29
N SER A 131 -15.79 25.37 -9.28
CA SER A 131 -16.81 26.33 -9.71
C SER A 131 -18.00 26.43 -8.75
N SER A 132 -18.21 25.42 -7.89
CA SER A 132 -19.31 25.34 -6.92
C SER A 132 -18.94 25.85 -5.52
N GLY A 133 -17.95 26.74 -5.40
CA GLY A 133 -17.55 27.28 -4.10
C GLY A 133 -16.84 26.27 -3.18
N GLN A 134 -16.21 25.24 -3.75
CA GLN A 134 -15.36 24.28 -3.04
C GLN A 134 -16.10 23.40 -2.01
N ALA A 135 -17.38 23.14 -2.25
CA ALA A 135 -18.17 22.13 -1.56
C ALA A 135 -19.31 21.63 -2.46
N MET A 136 -19.71 20.37 -2.28
CA MET A 136 -20.87 19.79 -2.94
C MET A 136 -21.96 19.40 -1.94
N SER A 137 -23.23 19.53 -2.35
CA SER A 137 -24.38 19.11 -1.55
C SER A 137 -24.35 17.61 -1.27
N ALA A 138 -25.01 17.19 -0.20
CA ALA A 138 -25.14 15.76 0.13
C ALA A 138 -25.78 14.95 -1.00
N GLU A 139 -26.78 15.50 -1.69
CA GLU A 139 -27.44 14.86 -2.83
C GLU A 139 -26.48 14.67 -4.01
N MET A 140 -25.68 15.69 -4.37
CA MET A 140 -24.71 15.59 -5.46
C MET A 140 -23.67 14.50 -5.13
N VAL A 141 -23.12 14.51 -3.92
CA VAL A 141 -22.16 13.51 -3.46
C VAL A 141 -22.75 12.10 -3.44
N ALA A 142 -24.03 11.95 -3.06
CA ALA A 142 -24.73 10.66 -3.11
C ALA A 142 -24.90 10.16 -4.55
N CYS A 143 -25.27 11.04 -5.50
CA CYS A 143 -25.37 10.65 -6.90
C CYS A 143 -24.01 10.23 -7.49
N ILE A 144 -22.93 10.96 -7.14
CA ILE A 144 -21.55 10.60 -7.50
C ILE A 144 -21.21 9.22 -6.93
N ALA A 145 -21.50 8.98 -5.64
CA ALA A 145 -21.20 7.71 -4.98
C ALA A 145 -21.85 6.52 -5.71
N VAL A 146 -23.14 6.63 -6.05
CA VAL A 146 -23.91 5.57 -6.73
C VAL A 146 -23.33 5.26 -8.12
N GLU A 147 -23.04 6.27 -8.93
CA GLU A 147 -22.46 6.06 -10.26
C GLU A 147 -21.01 5.54 -10.16
N SER A 148 -20.16 6.14 -9.31
CA SER A 148 -18.77 5.70 -9.11
C SER A 148 -18.68 4.25 -8.63
N LEU A 149 -19.54 3.82 -7.70
CA LEU A 149 -19.60 2.43 -7.24
C LEU A 149 -19.98 1.46 -8.38
N THR A 150 -20.88 1.88 -9.27
CA THR A 150 -21.27 1.08 -10.45
C THR A 150 -20.10 0.92 -11.41
N ILE A 151 -19.41 2.03 -11.71
CA ILE A 151 -18.27 2.04 -12.63
C ILE A 151 -17.13 1.17 -12.09
N LEU A 152 -16.80 1.31 -10.80
CA LEU A 152 -15.78 0.49 -10.15
C LEU A 152 -16.19 -0.99 -10.10
N ASN A 153 -17.46 -1.31 -9.83
CA ASN A 153 -17.95 -2.68 -9.87
C ASN A 153 -17.71 -3.32 -11.25
N ILE A 154 -18.01 -2.59 -12.34
CA ILE A 154 -17.78 -3.06 -13.70
C ILE A 154 -16.29 -3.29 -13.97
N MET A 155 -15.44 -2.33 -13.60
CA MET A 155 -14.00 -2.45 -13.78
C MET A 155 -13.43 -3.66 -13.02
N HIS A 156 -13.87 -3.83 -11.77
CA HIS A 156 -13.48 -4.94 -10.91
C HIS A 156 -14.00 -6.27 -11.45
N ALA A 157 -15.22 -6.31 -12.00
CA ALA A 157 -15.77 -7.49 -12.67
C ALA A 157 -14.92 -7.91 -13.89
N HIS A 158 -14.24 -6.98 -14.55
CA HIS A 158 -13.27 -7.27 -15.62
C HIS A 158 -11.85 -7.60 -15.12
N GLY A 159 -11.65 -7.67 -13.80
CA GLY A 159 -10.39 -8.09 -13.18
C GLY A 159 -9.38 -6.98 -12.92
N TYR A 160 -9.77 -5.72 -13.12
CA TYR A 160 -8.91 -4.56 -12.93
C TYR A 160 -9.31 -3.74 -11.71
N VAL A 161 -8.32 -3.16 -11.05
CA VAL A 161 -8.47 -2.02 -10.13
C VAL A 161 -7.93 -0.77 -10.82
N HIS A 162 -8.55 0.36 -10.55
CA HIS A 162 -8.21 1.66 -11.12
C HIS A 162 -6.88 2.20 -10.58
N GLY A 163 -6.70 2.20 -9.25
CA GLY A 163 -5.46 2.59 -8.58
C GLY A 163 -5.24 4.11 -8.41
N ASP A 164 -6.05 4.96 -9.03
CA ASP A 164 -5.99 6.42 -8.86
C ASP A 164 -7.38 7.10 -8.85
N VAL A 165 -8.27 6.60 -7.99
CA VAL A 165 -9.62 7.15 -7.82
C VAL A 165 -9.54 8.53 -7.15
N LYS A 166 -9.99 9.57 -7.86
CA LYS A 166 -9.94 10.98 -7.42
C LYS A 166 -10.89 11.86 -8.23
N PRO A 167 -11.25 13.08 -7.76
CA PRO A 167 -12.15 13.99 -8.48
C PRO A 167 -11.75 14.28 -9.93
N GLU A 168 -10.45 14.42 -10.19
CA GLU A 168 -9.89 14.78 -11.50
C GLU A 168 -10.12 13.68 -12.55
N ASN A 169 -10.25 12.42 -12.14
CA ASN A 169 -10.44 11.27 -13.02
C ASN A 169 -11.92 10.90 -13.23
N PHE A 170 -12.84 11.58 -12.56
CA PHE A 170 -14.27 11.46 -12.82
C PHE A 170 -14.75 12.67 -13.62
N LEU A 171 -15.24 12.44 -14.84
CA LEU A 171 -15.71 13.49 -15.74
C LEU A 171 -17.21 13.32 -16.02
N LEU A 172 -17.90 14.44 -16.20
CA LEU A 172 -19.26 14.46 -16.71
C LEU A 172 -19.25 14.30 -18.24
N GLY A 173 -20.39 13.92 -18.82
CA GLY A 173 -20.55 13.98 -20.27
C GLY A 173 -20.57 15.42 -20.78
N GLN A 174 -20.50 15.58 -22.11
CA GLN A 174 -20.47 16.91 -22.69
C GLN A 174 -21.74 17.72 -22.35
N PRO A 175 -21.62 19.02 -22.03
CA PRO A 175 -22.76 19.91 -21.83
C PRO A 175 -23.70 19.93 -23.03
N SER A 176 -24.99 20.14 -22.79
CA SER A 176 -26.01 20.22 -23.84
C SER A 176 -26.17 18.93 -24.66
N THR A 177 -25.76 17.78 -24.11
CA THR A 177 -25.97 16.46 -24.71
C THR A 177 -26.81 15.58 -23.78
N PRO A 178 -27.47 14.53 -24.28
CA PRO A 178 -28.18 13.57 -23.42
C PRO A 178 -27.27 12.88 -22.38
N LYS A 179 -25.94 12.95 -22.56
CA LYS A 179 -24.95 12.36 -21.66
C LYS A 179 -24.42 13.37 -20.63
N GLU A 180 -24.83 14.64 -20.63
CA GLU A 180 -24.32 15.70 -19.75
C GLU A 180 -24.27 15.29 -18.28
N LYS A 181 -25.35 14.66 -17.79
CA LYS A 181 -25.46 14.18 -16.41
C LYS A 181 -24.88 12.79 -16.17
N LYS A 182 -24.17 12.20 -17.13
CA LYS A 182 -23.54 10.87 -17.00
C LYS A 182 -22.11 11.02 -16.50
N LEU A 183 -21.74 10.19 -15.53
CA LEU A 183 -20.38 10.15 -14.98
C LEU A 183 -19.50 9.13 -15.73
N PHE A 184 -18.24 9.49 -15.94
CA PHE A 184 -17.23 8.65 -16.58
C PHE A 184 -15.96 8.62 -15.74
N LEU A 185 -15.33 7.46 -15.63
CA LEU A 185 -14.00 7.27 -15.05
C LEU A 185 -12.97 7.19 -16.18
N VAL A 186 -11.92 8.01 -16.09
CA VAL A 186 -10.85 8.12 -17.07
C VAL A 186 -9.48 7.89 -16.44
N ASP A 187 -8.44 7.88 -17.28
CA ASP A 187 -7.03 7.70 -16.92
C ASP A 187 -6.73 6.34 -16.25
N LEU A 188 -6.70 5.29 -17.08
CA LEU A 188 -6.46 3.92 -16.64
C LEU A 188 -4.95 3.58 -16.64
N GLY A 189 -4.08 4.59 -16.63
CA GLY A 189 -2.62 4.42 -16.67
C GLY A 189 -2.03 3.70 -15.46
N LEU A 190 -2.66 3.85 -14.29
CA LEU A 190 -2.28 3.18 -13.04
C LEU A 190 -3.06 1.89 -12.77
N ALA A 191 -3.98 1.53 -13.66
CA ALA A 191 -4.81 0.36 -13.47
C ALA A 191 -3.97 -0.92 -13.47
N THR A 192 -4.27 -1.82 -12.53
CA THR A 192 -3.57 -3.09 -12.36
C THR A 192 -4.57 -4.23 -12.24
N LYS A 193 -4.14 -5.45 -12.56
CA LYS A 193 -5.00 -6.62 -12.36
C LYS A 193 -5.04 -6.99 -10.88
N TRP A 194 -6.24 -7.24 -10.35
CA TRP A 194 -6.43 -7.92 -9.07
C TRP A 194 -6.74 -9.42 -9.25
N ARG A 195 -7.04 -9.84 -10.48
CA ARG A 195 -7.09 -11.24 -10.93
C ARG A 195 -6.68 -11.35 -12.39
N GLU A 196 -6.00 -12.43 -12.77
CA GLU A 196 -5.45 -12.60 -14.13
C GLU A 196 -6.51 -12.92 -15.18
N ILE A 197 -7.44 -13.80 -14.82
CA ILE A 197 -8.50 -14.33 -15.67
C ILE A 197 -9.84 -13.97 -15.01
N VAL A 198 -10.87 -13.69 -15.81
CA VAL A 198 -12.24 -13.49 -15.29
C VAL A 198 -12.67 -14.78 -14.57
N LYS A 199 -13.03 -14.66 -13.28
CA LYS A 199 -13.28 -15.78 -12.33
C LYS A 199 -12.05 -16.62 -11.94
N GLY A 200 -10.84 -16.16 -12.24
CA GLY A 200 -9.60 -16.74 -11.74
C GLY A 200 -9.32 -16.40 -10.28
N PRO A 201 -8.25 -16.97 -9.69
CA PRO A 201 -7.86 -16.68 -8.32
C PRO A 201 -7.43 -15.21 -8.17
N HIS A 202 -7.55 -14.71 -6.94
CA HIS A 202 -7.02 -13.41 -6.56
C HIS A 202 -5.50 -13.36 -6.74
N VAL A 203 -4.95 -12.21 -7.12
CA VAL A 203 -3.49 -12.01 -7.18
C VAL A 203 -2.85 -12.24 -5.82
N VAL A 204 -1.60 -12.67 -5.84
CA VAL A 204 -0.83 -12.93 -4.63
C VAL A 204 -0.52 -11.62 -3.92
N TYR A 205 -0.79 -11.59 -2.62
CA TYR A 205 -0.39 -10.48 -1.75
C TYR A 205 1.16 -10.38 -1.71
N ASP A 206 1.66 -9.17 -1.91
CA ASP A 206 3.05 -8.78 -1.69
C ASP A 206 3.08 -7.38 -1.05
N GLN A 207 4.22 -7.02 -0.47
CA GLN A 207 4.46 -5.67 0.04
C GLN A 207 5.83 -5.17 -0.40
N ARG A 208 5.82 -4.00 -1.05
CA ARG A 208 7.01 -3.28 -1.50
C ARG A 208 6.94 -1.85 -0.97
N PRO A 209 7.42 -1.59 0.26
CA PRO A 209 7.27 -0.31 0.94
C PRO A 209 7.79 0.93 0.18
N ASP A 210 8.67 0.74 -0.81
CA ASP A 210 9.21 1.80 -1.66
C ASP A 210 8.37 2.10 -2.91
N MET A 211 7.33 1.30 -3.19
CA MET A 211 6.52 1.37 -4.39
C MET A 211 5.13 1.94 -4.08
N PHE A 212 5.05 3.25 -3.85
CA PHE A 212 3.79 3.98 -3.80
C PHE A 212 3.29 4.31 -5.21
N ARG A 213 1.97 4.25 -5.43
CA ARG A 213 1.29 4.67 -6.67
C ARG A 213 0.00 5.42 -6.33
N GLY A 214 -0.43 6.27 -7.26
CA GLY A 214 -1.64 7.07 -7.14
C GLY A 214 -1.43 8.41 -6.44
N THR A 215 -2.54 9.13 -6.24
CA THR A 215 -2.52 10.47 -5.65
C THR A 215 -2.52 10.40 -4.13
N VAL A 216 -1.45 10.88 -3.47
CA VAL A 216 -1.24 10.84 -2.00
C VAL A 216 -2.47 11.25 -1.19
N ARG A 217 -3.21 12.27 -1.65
CA ARG A 217 -4.39 12.79 -0.95
C ARG A 217 -5.50 11.73 -0.83
N TYR A 218 -5.74 10.96 -1.87
CA TYR A 218 -6.89 10.05 -1.98
C TYR A 218 -6.50 8.58 -1.87
N ALA A 219 -5.24 8.20 -2.07
CA ALA A 219 -4.80 6.81 -2.04
C ALA A 219 -5.15 6.08 -0.72
N SER A 220 -5.43 4.79 -0.77
CA SER A 220 -5.65 3.98 0.44
C SER A 220 -4.41 3.95 1.34
N ALA A 221 -4.59 3.66 2.64
CA ALA A 221 -3.46 3.42 3.54
C ALA A 221 -2.59 2.24 3.07
N HIS A 222 -3.19 1.23 2.43
CA HIS A 222 -2.48 0.08 1.87
C HIS A 222 -1.57 0.47 0.69
N ALA A 223 -2.00 1.38 -0.18
CA ALA A 223 -1.18 1.92 -1.24
C ALA A 223 0.03 2.68 -0.68
N HIS A 224 -0.14 3.48 0.37
CA HIS A 224 0.97 4.14 1.08
C HIS A 224 1.99 3.15 1.66
N MET A 225 1.52 1.98 2.10
CA MET A 225 2.37 0.90 2.62
C MET A 225 2.98 0.03 1.51
N GLY A 226 2.73 0.36 0.23
CA GLY A 226 3.26 -0.39 -0.91
C GLY A 226 2.72 -1.82 -1.02
N ARG A 227 1.52 -2.08 -0.50
CA ARG A 227 0.84 -3.37 -0.63
C ARG A 227 0.34 -3.56 -2.05
N THR A 228 0.26 -4.81 -2.49
CA THR A 228 -0.44 -5.16 -3.75
C THR A 228 -1.84 -4.53 -3.72
N ALA A 229 -2.20 -3.79 -4.77
CA ALA A 229 -3.50 -3.16 -4.89
C ALA A 229 -4.60 -4.19 -5.13
N SER A 230 -5.78 -3.91 -4.60
CA SER A 230 -6.97 -4.76 -4.64
C SER A 230 -8.23 -3.89 -4.60
N ARG A 231 -9.40 -4.51 -4.72
CA ARG A 231 -10.67 -3.79 -4.86
C ARG A 231 -11.00 -2.87 -3.68
N ARG A 232 -10.54 -3.22 -2.46
CA ARG A 232 -10.71 -2.38 -1.28
C ARG A 232 -10.01 -1.02 -1.41
N ASP A 233 -8.93 -0.97 -2.18
CA ASP A 233 -8.10 0.23 -2.34
C ASP A 233 -8.82 1.33 -3.14
N ASP A 234 -9.53 0.94 -4.21
CA ASP A 234 -10.34 1.87 -4.98
C ASP A 234 -11.55 2.36 -4.18
N LEU A 235 -12.14 1.50 -3.35
CA LEU A 235 -13.29 1.85 -2.49
C LEU A 235 -12.89 2.77 -1.33
N GLU A 236 -11.74 2.54 -0.70
CA GLU A 236 -11.19 3.46 0.31
C GLU A 236 -10.85 4.81 -0.33
N SER A 237 -10.22 4.80 -1.51
CA SER A 237 -9.94 6.03 -2.27
C SER A 237 -11.22 6.79 -2.66
N LEU A 238 -12.27 6.07 -3.03
CA LEU A 238 -13.59 6.65 -3.28
C LEU A 238 -14.18 7.30 -2.02
N ALA A 239 -14.08 6.65 -0.85
CA ALA A 239 -14.57 7.23 0.39
C ALA A 239 -13.88 8.57 0.72
N TYR A 240 -12.55 8.62 0.60
CA TYR A 240 -11.78 9.85 0.77
C TYR A 240 -12.15 10.92 -0.27
N THR A 241 -12.38 10.52 -1.52
CA THR A 241 -12.84 11.40 -2.61
C THR A 241 -14.20 12.02 -2.31
N LEU A 242 -15.19 11.22 -1.91
CA LEU A 242 -16.54 11.68 -1.60
C LEU A 242 -16.56 12.63 -0.38
N ILE A 243 -15.80 12.29 0.67
CA ILE A 243 -15.65 13.14 1.86
C ILE A 243 -14.98 14.46 1.49
N PHE A 244 -13.96 14.44 0.62
CA PHE A 244 -13.32 15.65 0.13
C PHE A 244 -14.30 16.52 -0.66
N LEU A 245 -15.06 15.95 -1.61
CA LEU A 245 -16.04 16.70 -2.40
C LEU A 245 -17.11 17.36 -1.51
N HIS A 246 -17.51 16.69 -0.42
CA HIS A 246 -18.48 17.24 0.53
C HIS A 246 -17.88 18.31 1.46
N ARG A 247 -16.71 18.04 2.06
CA ARG A 247 -16.12 18.90 3.12
C ARG A 247 -15.14 19.96 2.59
N GLY A 248 -14.70 19.80 1.36
CA GLY A 248 -13.66 20.59 0.70
C GLY A 248 -12.23 20.36 1.19
N ARG A 249 -12.03 19.55 2.25
CA ARG A 249 -10.71 19.24 2.79
C ARG A 249 -10.64 17.89 3.50
N LEU A 250 -9.43 17.34 3.59
CA LEU A 250 -9.06 16.16 4.36
C LEU A 250 -8.01 16.52 5.43
N PRO A 251 -8.01 15.87 6.61
CA PRO A 251 -7.11 16.20 7.73
C PRO A 251 -5.61 15.97 7.49
N TRP A 252 -5.24 15.37 6.36
CA TRP A 252 -3.86 15.06 5.98
C TRP A 252 -3.35 15.88 4.79
N GLN A 253 -3.98 17.03 4.51
CA GLN A 253 -3.42 18.01 3.58
C GLN A 253 -2.33 18.86 4.26
N GLY A 254 -1.40 19.39 3.46
CA GLY A 254 -0.34 20.30 3.93
C GLY A 254 1.01 19.64 4.30
N PHE A 255 1.11 18.31 4.34
CA PHE A 255 2.42 17.64 4.50
C PHE A 255 3.31 17.81 3.26
N GLN A 256 4.60 18.06 3.47
CA GLN A 256 5.61 18.31 2.43
C GLN A 256 6.88 17.47 2.69
N GLY A 257 7.76 17.40 1.68
CA GLY A 257 9.04 16.69 1.75
C GLY A 257 8.97 15.19 1.46
N ASP A 258 10.11 14.52 1.49
CA ASP A 258 10.26 13.11 1.09
C ASP A 258 9.46 12.12 1.95
N ASN A 259 9.17 12.48 3.21
CA ASN A 259 8.38 11.67 4.13
C ASN A 259 6.87 11.97 4.08
N LYS A 260 6.41 12.82 3.15
CA LYS A 260 4.99 13.21 3.00
C LYS A 260 4.06 12.00 2.94
N SER A 261 4.38 10.99 2.13
CA SER A 261 3.56 9.78 1.99
C SER A 261 3.41 9.03 3.33
N PHE A 262 4.49 8.91 4.09
CA PHE A 262 4.48 8.29 5.42
C PHE A 262 3.63 9.08 6.41
N LEU A 263 3.78 10.41 6.47
CA LEU A 263 3.02 11.27 7.38
C LEU A 263 1.51 11.25 7.07
N VAL A 264 1.15 11.27 5.78
CA VAL A 264 -0.24 11.14 5.34
C VAL A 264 -0.80 9.78 5.75
N CYS A 265 -0.06 8.69 5.52
CA CYS A 265 -0.48 7.36 5.96
C CYS A 265 -0.67 7.28 7.47
N LYS A 266 0.27 7.80 8.26
CA LYS A 266 0.17 7.86 9.72
C LYS A 266 -1.09 8.61 10.16
N LYS A 267 -1.41 9.74 9.51
CA LYS A 267 -2.60 10.53 9.80
C LYS A 267 -3.89 9.80 9.41
N LYS A 268 -3.92 9.14 8.24
CA LYS A 268 -5.03 8.27 7.81
C LYS A 268 -5.25 7.09 8.76
N MET A 269 -4.19 6.48 9.29
CA MET A 269 -4.28 5.35 10.21
C MET A 269 -4.75 5.75 11.62
N SER A 270 -4.56 7.02 12.01
CA SER A 270 -4.95 7.55 13.32
C SER A 270 -6.26 8.33 13.32
N THR A 271 -6.91 8.51 12.17
CA THR A 271 -8.17 9.26 12.04
C THR A 271 -9.32 8.27 11.91
N SER A 272 -10.22 8.22 12.89
CA SER A 272 -11.38 7.32 12.86
C SER A 272 -12.46 7.79 11.88
N PRO A 273 -13.37 6.90 11.45
CA PRO A 273 -14.54 7.30 10.65
C PRO A 273 -15.37 8.40 11.31
N GLU A 274 -15.55 8.35 12.64
CA GLU A 274 -16.29 9.36 13.39
C GLU A 274 -15.60 10.73 13.33
N MET A 275 -14.27 10.76 13.50
CA MET A 275 -13.50 12.00 13.42
C MET A 275 -13.50 12.57 11.98
N LEU A 276 -13.36 11.69 10.98
CA LEU A 276 -13.31 12.11 9.58
C LEU A 276 -14.68 12.58 9.08
N CYS A 277 -15.77 11.97 9.55
CA CYS A 277 -17.13 12.22 9.10
C CYS A 277 -18.00 13.00 10.11
N CYS A 278 -17.40 13.65 11.11
CA CYS A 278 -18.11 14.39 12.17
C CYS A 278 -19.17 15.40 11.67
N PHE A 279 -19.01 15.93 10.45
CA PHE A 279 -19.96 16.86 9.80
C PHE A 279 -20.48 16.34 8.45
N CYS A 280 -20.42 15.03 8.24
CA CYS A 280 -20.92 14.37 7.04
C CYS A 280 -22.25 13.66 7.34
N PRO A 281 -23.14 13.50 6.34
CA PRO A 281 -24.26 12.56 6.41
C PRO A 281 -23.82 11.14 6.84
N SER A 282 -24.67 10.44 7.60
CA SER A 282 -24.38 9.09 8.10
C SER A 282 -23.92 8.09 7.02
N PRO A 283 -24.51 8.08 5.79
CA PRO A 283 -24.06 7.19 4.72
C PRO A 283 -22.57 7.28 4.38
N LEU A 284 -21.95 8.47 4.43
CA LEU A 284 -20.51 8.62 4.18
C LEU A 284 -19.65 7.98 5.27
N ARG A 285 -20.09 8.09 6.54
CA ARG A 285 -19.41 7.46 7.68
C ARG A 285 -19.55 5.93 7.61
N GLU A 286 -20.75 5.43 7.36
CA GLU A 286 -21.02 3.99 7.23
C GLU A 286 -20.26 3.38 6.06
N PHE A 287 -20.25 4.05 4.91
CA PHE A 287 -19.46 3.64 3.75
C PHE A 287 -17.97 3.55 4.10
N LEU A 288 -17.42 4.60 4.74
CA LEU A 288 -16.03 4.62 5.16
C LEU A 288 -15.70 3.49 6.15
N ASP A 289 -16.53 3.29 7.19
CA ASP A 289 -16.29 2.24 8.21
C ASP A 289 -16.30 0.84 7.58
N ILE A 290 -17.15 0.58 6.58
CA ILE A 290 -17.16 -0.69 5.85
C ILE A 290 -15.86 -0.85 5.05
N VAL A 291 -15.51 0.11 4.19
CA VAL A 291 -14.44 -0.09 3.19
C VAL A 291 -13.05 -0.15 3.79
N ILE A 292 -12.78 0.57 4.89
CA ILE A 292 -11.45 0.53 5.56
C ILE A 292 -11.20 -0.79 6.32
N ASN A 293 -12.24 -1.61 6.49
CA ASN A 293 -12.18 -2.89 7.19
C ASN A 293 -12.26 -4.11 6.24
N LEU A 294 -12.31 -3.89 4.92
CA LEU A 294 -12.27 -4.97 3.93
C LEU A 294 -10.90 -5.68 3.93
N LYS A 295 -10.92 -7.02 3.88
CA LYS A 295 -9.70 -7.82 3.68
C LYS A 295 -9.20 -7.70 2.24
N PHE A 296 -7.93 -8.06 2.01
CA PHE A 296 -7.28 -7.93 0.71
C PHE A 296 -8.04 -8.65 -0.42
N ASP A 297 -8.52 -9.84 -0.12
CA ASP A 297 -9.20 -10.75 -1.05
C ASP A 297 -10.73 -10.81 -0.87
N GLU A 298 -11.29 -9.96 0.00
CA GLU A 298 -12.73 -9.89 0.23
C GLU A 298 -13.48 -9.39 -1.02
N GLU A 299 -14.63 -10.00 -1.30
CA GLU A 299 -15.55 -9.54 -2.36
C GLU A 299 -16.41 -8.40 -1.81
N PRO A 300 -16.32 -7.17 -2.35
CA PRO A 300 -17.14 -6.07 -1.85
C PRO A 300 -18.61 -6.26 -2.22
N ASN A 301 -19.52 -6.07 -1.26
CA ASN A 301 -20.95 -6.07 -1.54
C ASN A 301 -21.38 -4.70 -2.09
N TYR A 302 -21.15 -4.46 -3.38
CA TYR A 302 -21.49 -3.20 -4.05
C TYR A 302 -22.96 -2.81 -3.87
N SER A 303 -23.88 -3.76 -3.87
CA SER A 303 -25.30 -3.46 -3.67
C SER A 303 -25.57 -2.86 -2.29
N LYS A 304 -24.96 -3.41 -1.22
CA LYS A 304 -25.06 -2.86 0.14
C LYS A 304 -24.39 -1.50 0.23
N LEU A 305 -23.23 -1.31 -0.42
CA LEU A 305 -22.52 -0.02 -0.43
C LEU A 305 -23.34 1.07 -1.14
N THR A 306 -23.99 0.72 -2.27
CA THR A 306 -24.85 1.65 -3.01
C THR A 306 -26.11 2.00 -2.23
N SER A 307 -26.74 1.04 -1.54
CA SER A 307 -27.99 1.29 -0.81
C SER A 307 -27.83 2.27 0.35
N LEU A 308 -26.62 2.44 0.90
CA LEU A 308 -26.35 3.44 1.95
C LEU A 308 -26.73 4.86 1.51
N PHE A 309 -26.55 5.17 0.22
CA PHE A 309 -26.73 6.52 -0.30
C PHE A 309 -28.16 6.81 -0.78
N GLU A 310 -29.04 5.80 -0.83
CA GLU A 310 -30.39 5.95 -1.39
C GLU A 310 -31.22 7.00 -0.66
N SER A 311 -31.07 7.13 0.67
CA SER A 311 -31.78 8.11 1.49
C SER A 311 -31.37 9.56 1.21
N LEU A 312 -30.22 9.77 0.57
CA LEU A 312 -29.71 11.10 0.21
C LEU A 312 -30.03 11.49 -1.24
N LEU A 313 -30.59 10.57 -2.04
CA LEU A 313 -30.97 10.86 -3.41
C LEU A 313 -32.28 11.65 -3.45
N GLY A 314 -32.34 12.67 -4.30
CA GLY A 314 -33.59 13.40 -4.55
C GLY A 314 -34.70 12.46 -5.05
N PRO A 315 -35.96 12.73 -4.69
CA PRO A 315 -37.09 11.84 -4.96
C PRO A 315 -37.36 11.67 -6.46
N ASP A 316 -37.11 12.71 -7.26
CA ASP A 316 -37.30 12.69 -8.72
C ASP A 316 -35.97 12.46 -9.45
N PRO A 317 -35.76 11.29 -10.09
CA PRO A 317 -34.54 10.99 -10.84
C PRO A 317 -34.26 11.93 -12.02
N ALA A 318 -35.27 12.59 -12.58
CA ALA A 318 -35.11 13.45 -13.76
C ALA A 318 -34.36 14.75 -13.43
N ILE A 319 -34.58 15.28 -12.22
CA ILE A 319 -33.98 16.54 -11.77
C ILE A 319 -32.67 16.36 -11.01
N ARG A 320 -32.29 15.12 -10.65
CA ARG A 320 -31.01 14.83 -9.98
C ARG A 320 -29.83 15.46 -10.75
N PRO A 321 -28.78 15.91 -10.03
CA PRO A 321 -27.63 16.56 -10.66
C PRO A 321 -26.80 15.58 -11.50
N ILE A 322 -26.82 14.29 -11.17
CA ILE A 322 -26.22 13.20 -11.95
C ILE A 322 -27.27 12.11 -12.19
N ASN A 323 -27.28 11.55 -13.40
CA ASN A 323 -28.18 10.47 -13.77
C ASN A 323 -27.74 9.15 -13.12
N THR A 324 -28.53 8.67 -12.17
CA THR A 324 -28.31 7.45 -11.39
C THR A 324 -29.19 6.26 -11.82
N VAL A 325 -30.08 6.47 -12.80
CA VAL A 325 -31.08 5.45 -13.21
C VAL A 325 -30.40 4.22 -13.81
N GLY A 326 -29.30 4.43 -14.56
CA GLY A 326 -28.50 3.35 -15.14
C GLY A 326 -27.90 2.45 -14.05
N ALA A 327 -27.21 3.04 -13.07
CA ALA A 327 -26.67 2.33 -11.92
C ALA A 327 -27.72 1.55 -11.14
N GLN A 328 -28.84 2.20 -10.77
CA GLN A 328 -29.88 1.57 -9.96
C GLN A 328 -30.47 0.33 -10.64
N LYS A 329 -30.70 0.38 -11.95
CA LYS A 329 -31.18 -0.78 -12.72
C LYS A 329 -30.18 -1.95 -12.70
N MET A 330 -28.88 -1.68 -12.82
CA MET A 330 -27.86 -2.74 -12.80
C MET A 330 -27.82 -3.48 -11.47
N PHE A 331 -27.97 -2.77 -10.34
CA PHE A 331 -27.99 -3.41 -9.02
C PHE A 331 -29.29 -4.17 -8.74
N GLN A 332 -30.45 -3.67 -9.19
CA GLN A 332 -31.73 -4.39 -9.06
C GLN A 332 -31.73 -5.73 -9.83
N VAL A 333 -31.11 -5.77 -11.02
CA VAL A 333 -30.94 -7.02 -11.79
C VAL A 333 -30.00 -8.00 -11.06
N GLY A 334 -28.95 -7.49 -10.42
CA GLY A 334 -28.03 -8.29 -9.59
C GLY A 334 -28.72 -8.92 -8.37
N GLN A 335 -29.57 -8.15 -7.68
CA GLN A 335 -30.32 -8.65 -6.51
C GLN A 335 -31.31 -9.78 -6.85
N LYS A 336 -31.98 -9.73 -8.01
CA LYS A 336 -32.87 -10.83 -8.45
C LYS A 336 -32.14 -12.15 -8.69
N ARG A 337 -30.85 -12.09 -9.07
CA ARG A 337 -29.99 -13.28 -9.20
C ARG A 337 -29.39 -13.73 -7.87
N GLY A 338 -29.13 -12.80 -6.94
CA GLY A 338 -28.54 -13.07 -5.62
C GLY A 338 -29.52 -13.55 -4.54
N ARG A 339 -30.83 -13.31 -4.69
CA ARG A 339 -31.88 -13.75 -3.75
C ARG A 339 -32.04 -15.27 -3.60
N LEU A 340 -31.37 -16.08 -4.42
CA LEU A 340 -31.34 -17.53 -4.24
C LEU A 340 -30.33 -17.99 -3.17
N ASN A 341 -29.46 -17.11 -2.65
CA ASN A 341 -28.38 -17.47 -1.71
C ASN A 341 -28.24 -16.53 -0.49
N GLN A 342 -29.26 -15.76 -0.12
CA GLN A 342 -29.21 -14.93 1.10
C GLN A 342 -29.95 -15.62 2.25
N GLU A 343 -29.22 -16.44 3.00
CA GLU A 343 -29.55 -16.64 4.42
C GLU A 343 -29.13 -15.37 5.17
N GLU A 344 -30.03 -14.85 6.01
CA GLU A 344 -29.78 -13.70 6.87
C GLU A 344 -28.77 -14.10 7.96
N ASP A 345 -27.48 -13.96 7.67
CA ASP A 345 -26.46 -14.08 8.71
C ASP A 345 -26.63 -12.91 9.70
N GLU A 346 -27.08 -13.23 10.92
CA GLU A 346 -26.94 -12.36 12.09
C GLU A 346 -25.46 -12.00 12.24
N GLU A 347 -25.08 -10.81 11.74
CA GLU A 347 -23.69 -10.36 11.66
C GLU A 347 -23.11 -10.21 13.08
N GLN A 348 -22.40 -11.24 13.57
CA GLN A 348 -21.50 -11.08 14.71
C GLN A 348 -20.60 -9.85 14.48
N PRO A 349 -20.30 -9.04 15.50
CA PRO A 349 -19.50 -7.84 15.33
C PRO A 349 -18.16 -8.20 14.67
N ARG A 350 -18.01 -7.80 13.40
CA ARG A 350 -16.79 -8.04 12.64
C ARG A 350 -15.64 -7.38 13.39
N LYS A 351 -14.56 -8.13 13.67
CA LYS A 351 -13.33 -7.55 14.23
C LYS A 351 -12.86 -6.42 13.31
N LYS A 352 -12.80 -5.20 13.83
CA LYS A 352 -12.28 -4.05 13.07
C LYS A 352 -10.82 -4.34 12.72
N VAL A 353 -10.50 -4.30 11.43
CA VAL A 353 -9.16 -4.62 10.90
C VAL A 353 -8.18 -3.48 11.19
N ARG A 354 -8.68 -2.24 11.22
CA ARG A 354 -7.86 -1.03 11.31
C ARG A 354 -8.00 -0.27 12.63
N MET A 355 -9.03 -0.57 13.42
CA MET A 355 -9.38 0.18 14.63
C MET A 355 -9.18 -0.69 15.87
N GLY A 356 -8.23 -0.28 16.71
CA GLY A 356 -8.07 -0.70 18.10
C GLY A 356 -7.23 0.34 18.83
N VAL A 357 -7.24 0.33 20.16
CA VAL A 357 -6.49 1.34 20.92
C VAL A 357 -4.99 1.07 20.70
N PRO A 358 -4.22 2.06 20.22
CA PRO A 358 -2.78 1.90 20.05
C PRO A 358 -2.15 1.49 21.36
N ALA A 359 -1.43 0.37 21.35
CA ALA A 359 -0.71 -0.13 22.52
C ALA A 359 0.74 -0.38 22.13
N THR A 360 1.68 -0.02 23.01
CA THR A 360 3.05 -0.51 22.90
C THR A 360 3.13 -1.82 23.66
N GLN A 361 3.52 -2.89 22.97
CA GLN A 361 3.56 -4.23 23.53
C GLN A 361 4.86 -4.94 23.15
N TRP A 362 5.24 -5.91 23.97
CA TRP A 362 6.20 -6.93 23.59
C TRP A 362 5.61 -7.80 22.50
N ILE A 363 6.35 -7.97 21.41
CA ILE A 363 6.07 -8.90 20.33
C ILE A 363 7.10 -10.02 20.47
N SER A 364 6.62 -11.18 20.92
CA SER A 364 7.44 -12.36 21.20
C SER A 364 7.18 -13.45 20.18
N ILE A 365 8.25 -13.98 19.59
CA ILE A 365 8.18 -15.06 18.61
C ILE A 365 8.80 -16.30 19.23
N TYR A 366 8.08 -17.42 19.15
CA TYR A 366 8.49 -18.71 19.66
C TYR A 366 8.61 -19.70 18.52
N ASN A 367 9.70 -20.47 18.48
CA ASN A 367 9.92 -21.53 17.50
C ASN A 367 10.04 -22.87 18.20
N ALA A 368 9.49 -23.92 17.57
CA ALA A 368 9.75 -25.27 17.98
C ALA A 368 11.23 -25.64 17.77
N ARG A 369 11.82 -26.26 18.78
CA ARG A 369 13.20 -26.75 18.73
C ARG A 369 13.31 -28.08 19.47
N LYS A 370 14.41 -28.80 19.22
CA LYS A 370 14.79 -29.90 20.12
C LYS A 370 14.94 -29.36 21.55
N PRO A 371 14.61 -30.16 22.58
CA PRO A 371 14.76 -29.74 23.97
C PRO A 371 16.14 -29.15 24.23
N MET A 372 16.18 -27.92 24.72
CA MET A 372 17.40 -27.18 25.04
C MET A 372 17.22 -26.31 26.28
N LYS A 373 18.33 -25.94 26.92
CA LYS A 373 18.32 -24.93 27.97
C LYS A 373 18.21 -23.53 27.34
N GLN A 374 17.30 -22.71 27.86
CA GLN A 374 17.15 -21.30 27.53
C GLN A 374 17.00 -20.51 28.84
N ARG A 375 17.62 -19.33 28.91
CA ARG A 375 17.52 -18.39 30.02
C ARG A 375 17.12 -17.03 29.47
N TYR A 376 16.35 -16.29 30.26
CA TYR A 376 16.03 -14.90 29.95
C TYR A 376 16.26 -14.00 31.15
N HIS A 377 16.68 -12.77 30.87
CA HIS A 377 16.72 -11.65 31.81
C HIS A 377 15.99 -10.47 31.16
N TYR A 378 15.22 -9.71 31.94
CA TYR A 378 14.52 -8.52 31.47
C TYR A 378 14.56 -7.45 32.56
N ASN A 379 14.28 -6.20 32.19
CA ASN A 379 14.49 -5.05 33.07
C ASN A 379 15.96 -4.91 33.53
N VAL A 380 16.90 -5.30 32.68
CA VAL A 380 18.33 -5.26 32.98
C VAL A 380 18.87 -3.85 32.73
N THR A 381 19.55 -3.28 33.71
CA THR A 381 20.28 -2.01 33.58
C THR A 381 21.66 -2.25 32.98
N ASP A 382 22.27 -1.20 32.43
CA ASP A 382 23.63 -1.24 31.87
C ASP A 382 24.66 -1.86 32.83
N THR A 383 24.59 -1.51 34.11
CA THR A 383 25.49 -1.98 35.17
C THR A 383 25.34 -3.45 35.55
N ARG A 384 24.23 -4.10 35.18
CA ARG A 384 23.93 -5.50 35.49
C ARG A 384 24.05 -6.43 34.28
N LEU A 385 24.34 -5.86 33.11
CA LEU A 385 24.44 -6.60 31.87
C LEU A 385 25.53 -7.68 31.95
N GLU A 386 26.73 -7.29 32.38
CA GLU A 386 27.90 -8.17 32.47
C GLU A 386 27.66 -9.38 33.40
N GLU A 387 27.16 -9.14 34.62
CA GLU A 387 26.84 -10.19 35.60
C GLU A 387 25.90 -11.26 35.02
N HIS A 388 24.86 -10.85 34.29
CA HIS A 388 23.92 -11.79 33.68
C HIS A 388 24.52 -12.58 32.52
N VAL A 389 25.38 -11.94 31.72
CA VAL A 389 26.03 -12.59 30.57
C VAL A 389 27.09 -13.58 31.04
N GLU A 390 27.92 -13.22 32.02
CA GLU A 390 28.95 -14.12 32.59
C GLU A 390 28.31 -15.38 33.18
N LYS A 391 27.28 -15.21 34.02
CA LYS A 391 26.54 -16.34 34.60
C LYS A 391 25.89 -17.23 33.53
N GLY A 392 25.44 -16.66 32.42
CA GLY A 392 24.93 -17.45 31.29
C GLY A 392 26.04 -18.24 30.58
N ASN A 393 27.19 -17.62 30.38
CA ASN A 393 28.36 -18.24 29.75
C ASN A 393 28.91 -19.41 30.60
N GLU A 394 28.95 -19.27 31.93
CA GLU A 394 29.31 -20.35 32.87
C GLU A 394 28.42 -21.60 32.70
N ASP A 395 27.15 -21.38 32.37
CA ASP A 395 26.17 -22.44 32.12
C ASP A 395 26.17 -22.95 30.66
N GLY A 396 27.11 -22.48 29.83
CA GLY A 396 27.22 -22.83 28.42
C GLY A 396 26.11 -22.25 27.54
N LEU A 397 25.52 -21.11 27.95
CA LEU A 397 24.48 -20.40 27.20
C LEU A 397 25.09 -19.18 26.51
N TYR A 398 24.72 -18.97 25.25
CA TYR A 398 25.12 -17.77 24.50
C TYR A 398 23.92 -16.89 24.21
N ILE A 399 24.13 -15.58 24.15
CA ILE A 399 23.08 -14.61 23.83
C ILE A 399 22.55 -14.88 22.40
N SER A 400 21.27 -15.22 22.30
CA SER A 400 20.61 -15.49 21.02
C SER A 400 19.77 -14.31 20.53
N CYS A 401 19.21 -13.53 21.45
CA CYS A 401 18.41 -12.35 21.13
C CYS A 401 18.55 -11.30 22.23
N VAL A 402 18.73 -10.04 21.83
CA VAL A 402 18.59 -8.88 22.72
C VAL A 402 17.43 -7.99 22.25
N SER A 403 16.81 -7.30 23.20
CA SER A 403 15.76 -6.32 22.95
C SER A 403 15.78 -5.26 24.06
N SER A 404 14.97 -4.22 23.92
CA SER A 404 14.90 -3.16 24.93
C SER A 404 13.52 -2.52 25.02
N CYS A 405 13.19 -2.07 26.22
CA CYS A 405 11.97 -1.34 26.53
C CYS A 405 12.29 -0.31 27.61
N SER A 406 11.88 0.95 27.40
CA SER A 406 12.02 2.02 28.39
C SER A 406 13.44 2.19 28.96
N GLY A 407 14.47 2.01 28.12
CA GLY A 407 15.87 2.14 28.53
C GLY A 407 16.44 0.91 29.28
N LEU A 408 15.70 -0.19 29.36
CA LEU A 408 16.15 -1.44 29.98
C LEU A 408 16.26 -2.56 28.95
N TRP A 409 17.20 -3.47 29.18
CA TRP A 409 17.49 -4.59 28.30
C TRP A 409 16.68 -5.84 28.64
N ALA A 410 16.35 -6.60 27.60
CA ALA A 410 15.92 -7.98 27.67
C ALA A 410 16.91 -8.85 26.89
N ILE A 411 17.42 -9.89 27.54
CA ILE A 411 18.50 -10.75 27.06
C ILE A 411 17.99 -12.18 27.08
N ILE A 412 18.04 -12.85 25.94
CA ILE A 412 17.71 -14.27 25.80
C ILE A 412 19.01 -15.02 25.49
N MET A 413 19.28 -16.10 26.22
CA MET A 413 20.49 -16.92 26.09
C MET A 413 20.11 -18.39 25.93
N ASP A 414 20.69 -19.05 24.93
CA ASP A 414 20.32 -20.42 24.54
C ASP A 414 21.54 -21.33 24.46
N ALA A 415 21.35 -22.61 24.80
CA ALA A 415 22.34 -23.65 24.52
C ALA A 415 22.35 -24.09 23.03
N GLY A 416 21.29 -23.77 22.27
CA GLY A 416 21.09 -24.24 20.90
C GLY A 416 21.53 -23.28 19.79
N THR A 417 22.42 -22.32 20.08
CA THR A 417 22.89 -21.32 19.10
C THR A 417 23.93 -21.88 18.12
N ASN A 418 24.70 -22.88 18.55
CA ASN A 418 25.95 -23.35 17.92
C ASN A 418 27.06 -22.28 17.87
N PHE A 419 26.95 -21.21 18.66
CA PHE A 419 28.03 -20.24 18.78
C PHE A 419 29.20 -20.83 19.57
N THR A 420 30.41 -20.39 19.24
CA THR A 420 31.64 -20.87 19.89
C THR A 420 32.35 -19.79 20.70
N SER A 421 32.04 -18.52 20.42
CA SER A 421 32.55 -17.37 21.16
C SER A 421 31.62 -16.17 20.91
N GLN A 422 31.51 -15.27 21.87
CA GLN A 422 30.77 -14.03 21.75
C GLN A 422 31.55 -12.84 22.30
N VAL A 423 31.34 -11.70 21.68
CA VAL A 423 31.72 -10.38 22.18
C VAL A 423 30.50 -9.47 22.10
N TYR A 424 30.39 -8.51 23.00
CA TYR A 424 29.33 -7.53 22.96
C TYR A 424 29.87 -6.15 23.35
N GLU A 425 29.17 -5.12 22.91
CA GLU A 425 29.46 -3.74 23.28
C GLU A 425 28.16 -3.01 23.61
N LEU A 426 28.17 -2.38 24.78
CA LEU A 426 27.21 -1.35 25.15
C LEU A 426 27.80 0.00 24.77
N SER A 427 27.19 0.69 23.82
CA SER A 427 27.69 1.96 23.29
C SER A 427 26.62 3.06 23.40
N PRO A 428 27.00 4.31 23.73
CA PRO A 428 26.09 5.45 23.61
C PRO A 428 25.75 5.79 22.16
N LEU A 429 26.49 5.23 21.19
CA LEU A 429 26.25 5.40 19.76
C LEU A 429 25.38 4.26 19.24
N PHE A 430 24.43 4.58 18.35
CA PHE A 430 23.61 3.56 17.70
C PHE A 430 24.44 2.87 16.62
N LEU A 431 24.92 1.66 16.94
CA LEU A 431 25.88 0.86 16.17
C LEU A 431 27.25 1.57 16.03
N HIS A 432 28.11 1.39 17.01
CA HIS A 432 29.49 1.88 17.01
C HIS A 432 30.30 1.23 15.87
N LYS A 433 30.64 2.03 14.86
CA LYS A 433 31.17 1.54 13.59
C LYS A 433 32.58 0.95 13.75
N GLU A 434 33.46 1.67 14.45
CA GLU A 434 34.87 1.32 14.64
C GLU A 434 34.99 -0.05 15.34
N TRP A 435 34.25 -0.24 16.43
CA TRP A 435 34.22 -1.51 17.16
C TRP A 435 33.69 -2.66 16.30
N ILE A 436 32.57 -2.46 15.57
CA ILE A 436 32.01 -3.50 14.68
C ILE A 436 33.03 -3.91 13.61
N MET A 437 33.73 -2.94 13.00
CA MET A 437 34.74 -3.21 11.98
C MET A 437 35.91 -4.03 12.55
N GLU A 438 36.41 -3.67 13.73
CA GLU A 438 37.46 -4.42 14.43
C GLU A 438 37.03 -5.88 14.72
N GLN A 439 35.78 -6.08 15.15
CA GLN A 439 35.27 -7.42 15.42
C GLN A 439 35.04 -8.25 14.15
N TRP A 440 34.66 -7.62 13.03
CA TRP A 440 34.60 -8.30 11.73
C TRP A 440 35.97 -8.82 11.28
N GLU A 441 37.05 -8.06 11.48
CA GLU A 441 38.43 -8.50 11.17
C GLU A 441 38.82 -9.73 12.00
N LYS A 442 38.26 -9.86 13.20
CA LYS A 442 38.43 -11.01 14.10
C LYS A 442 37.47 -12.18 13.80
N ASN A 443 36.70 -12.11 12.71
CA ASN A 443 35.69 -13.09 12.28
C ASN A 443 34.49 -13.25 13.25
N TYR A 444 34.17 -12.22 14.03
CA TYR A 444 32.88 -12.16 14.70
C TYR A 444 31.84 -11.55 13.76
N TYR A 445 30.60 -12.04 13.80
CA TYR A 445 29.50 -11.48 13.02
C TYR A 445 28.38 -11.01 13.94
N ILE A 446 27.73 -9.89 13.64
CA ILE A 446 26.58 -9.41 14.40
C ILE A 446 25.50 -10.49 14.38
N SER A 447 25.18 -11.01 15.57
CA SER A 447 24.19 -12.06 15.78
C SER A 447 22.92 -11.52 16.43
N SER A 448 23.02 -10.44 17.21
CA SER A 448 21.86 -9.74 17.76
C SER A 448 22.20 -8.28 18.05
N LEU A 449 21.19 -7.41 18.01
CA LEU A 449 21.35 -6.01 18.40
C LEU A 449 20.03 -5.44 18.92
N ALA A 450 20.13 -4.47 19.82
CA ALA A 450 19.00 -3.71 20.34
C ALA A 450 19.43 -2.25 20.55
N GLY A 451 18.48 -1.32 20.41
CA GLY A 451 18.72 0.10 20.62
C GLY A 451 17.67 0.70 21.55
N VAL A 452 18.08 1.70 22.31
CA VAL A 452 17.20 2.45 23.20
C VAL A 452 16.91 3.84 22.62
N THR A 453 15.85 4.48 23.11
CA THR A 453 15.36 5.75 22.56
C THR A 453 16.35 6.91 22.67
N ASN A 454 17.29 6.85 23.62
CA ASN A 454 18.36 7.85 23.77
C ASN A 454 19.50 7.71 22.73
N GLY A 455 19.44 6.69 21.87
CA GLY A 455 20.45 6.43 20.84
C GLY A 455 21.52 5.41 21.22
N SER A 456 21.56 4.95 22.47
CA SER A 456 22.49 3.89 22.88
C SER A 456 22.09 2.55 22.28
N SER A 457 23.05 1.63 22.16
CA SER A 457 22.81 0.28 21.65
C SER A 457 23.63 -0.78 22.36
N LEU A 458 23.08 -1.99 22.36
CA LEU A 458 23.77 -3.21 22.69
C LEU A 458 23.94 -4.01 21.39
N VAL A 459 25.19 -4.24 20.99
CA VAL A 459 25.52 -5.06 19.82
C VAL A 459 26.22 -6.33 20.29
N VAL A 460 25.73 -7.49 19.85
CA VAL A 460 26.32 -8.80 20.14
C VAL A 460 26.84 -9.40 18.85
N MET A 461 28.11 -9.80 18.85
CA MET A 461 28.76 -10.45 17.71
C MET A 461 29.30 -11.83 18.12
N SER A 462 29.12 -12.83 17.26
CA SER A 462 29.39 -14.23 17.57
C SER A 462 30.29 -14.91 16.54
N LYS A 463 31.07 -15.90 16.99
CA LYS A 463 31.72 -16.93 16.17
C LYS A 463 30.89 -18.22 16.16
N GLY A 464 31.13 -19.09 15.19
CA GLY A 464 30.35 -20.32 14.99
C GLY A 464 29.02 -20.10 14.27
N THR A 465 28.75 -18.87 13.81
CA THR A 465 27.62 -18.59 12.91
C THR A 465 27.88 -19.22 11.54
N GLN A 466 26.81 -19.48 10.78
CA GLN A 466 26.93 -19.87 9.37
C GLN A 466 27.19 -18.69 8.44
N PHE A 467 27.20 -17.46 8.99
CA PHE A 467 27.28 -16.24 8.20
C PHE A 467 28.63 -16.11 7.51
N SER A 468 28.59 -15.58 6.30
CA SER A 468 29.75 -15.03 5.61
C SER A 468 29.37 -13.66 5.10
N GLN A 469 30.34 -12.74 4.99
CA GLN A 469 30.14 -11.37 4.50
C GLN A 469 28.90 -10.66 5.07
N GLN A 470 29.11 -9.73 5.99
CA GLN A 470 28.01 -8.99 6.61
C GLN A 470 28.04 -7.52 6.20
N SER A 471 26.85 -6.92 6.11
CA SER A 471 26.70 -5.47 5.95
C SER A 471 25.53 -5.00 6.78
N TYR A 472 25.57 -3.76 7.26
CA TYR A 472 24.45 -3.15 7.95
C TYR A 472 24.13 -1.76 7.40
N LYS A 473 22.91 -1.30 7.68
CA LYS A 473 22.46 0.06 7.36
C LYS A 473 21.69 0.65 8.52
N VAL A 474 22.05 1.87 8.90
CA VAL A 474 21.26 2.73 9.80
C VAL A 474 20.52 3.78 8.97
N SER A 475 19.24 4.02 9.25
CA SER A 475 18.42 4.99 8.50
C SER A 475 17.24 5.54 9.31
N GLU A 476 16.84 6.78 9.06
CA GLU A 476 15.64 7.40 9.66
C GLU A 476 14.31 6.82 9.16
N SER A 477 14.34 6.04 8.08
CA SER A 477 13.18 5.33 7.53
C SER A 477 13.53 3.87 7.26
N PHE A 478 12.53 3.00 7.20
CA PHE A 478 12.77 1.59 6.94
C PHE A 478 13.49 1.40 5.59
N PRO A 479 14.72 0.86 5.54
CA PRO A 479 15.61 0.99 4.38
C PRO A 479 15.32 -0.06 3.27
N PHE A 480 14.06 -0.23 2.86
CA PHE A 480 13.64 -1.29 1.95
C PHE A 480 14.37 -1.28 0.59
N LYS A 481 14.62 -0.11 -0.01
CA LYS A 481 15.39 -0.01 -1.27
C LYS A 481 16.78 -0.65 -1.15
N TRP A 482 17.45 -0.46 -0.01
CA TRP A 482 18.76 -1.06 0.25
C TRP A 482 18.64 -2.57 0.51
N ILE A 483 17.63 -3.00 1.27
CA ILE A 483 17.33 -4.42 1.51
C ILE A 483 17.08 -5.15 0.17
N SER A 484 16.23 -4.59 -0.68
CA SER A 484 15.89 -5.14 -1.99
C SER A 484 17.11 -5.26 -2.92
N LYS A 485 18.00 -4.26 -2.91
CA LYS A 485 19.29 -4.35 -3.62
C LYS A 485 20.16 -5.48 -3.06
N LYS A 486 20.26 -5.58 -1.74
CA LYS A 486 21.07 -6.59 -1.05
C LYS A 486 20.54 -8.03 -1.23
N TRP A 487 19.22 -8.21 -1.31
CA TRP A 487 18.63 -9.50 -1.68
C TRP A 487 19.11 -9.98 -3.05
N LYS A 488 19.18 -9.09 -4.06
CA LYS A 488 19.73 -9.42 -5.39
C LYS A 488 21.22 -9.78 -5.35
N GLU A 489 21.95 -9.25 -4.38
CA GLU A 489 23.36 -9.57 -4.12
C GLU A 489 23.54 -10.85 -3.26
N GLY A 490 22.47 -11.57 -2.93
CA GLY A 490 22.50 -12.82 -2.16
C GLY A 490 22.59 -12.66 -0.64
N PHE A 491 22.50 -11.43 -0.14
CA PHE A 491 22.43 -11.16 1.30
C PHE A 491 20.98 -11.32 1.79
N HIS A 492 20.81 -11.72 3.06
CA HIS A 492 19.52 -11.84 3.72
C HIS A 492 19.54 -11.10 5.04
N VAL A 493 18.44 -10.48 5.45
CA VAL A 493 18.30 -9.85 6.76
C VAL A 493 18.44 -10.92 7.84
N THR A 494 19.37 -10.71 8.77
CA THR A 494 19.66 -11.63 9.88
C THR A 494 19.38 -11.01 11.24
N SER A 495 19.37 -9.69 11.35
CA SER A 495 18.98 -8.99 12.57
C SER A 495 18.48 -7.58 12.26
N MET A 496 17.59 -7.07 13.10
CA MET A 496 17.08 -5.70 13.03
C MET A 496 16.93 -5.12 14.43
N ALA A 497 17.11 -3.81 14.55
CA ALA A 497 16.77 -3.07 15.76
C ALA A 497 16.34 -1.64 15.41
N THR A 498 15.88 -0.93 16.43
CA THR A 498 15.53 0.49 16.35
C THR A 498 16.14 1.24 17.52
N ALA A 499 16.37 2.53 17.34
CA ALA A 499 16.70 3.49 18.40
C ALA A 499 15.97 4.80 18.11
N GLY A 500 14.86 5.04 18.82
CA GLY A 500 13.93 6.12 18.49
C GLY A 500 13.22 5.87 17.15
N SER A 501 13.39 6.77 16.18
CA SER A 501 12.90 6.64 14.80
C SER A 501 13.85 5.84 13.89
N ARG A 502 15.12 5.70 14.28
CA ARG A 502 16.16 5.10 13.44
C ARG A 502 16.03 3.59 13.41
N TRP A 503 16.16 3.05 12.21
CA TRP A 503 16.23 1.62 11.92
C TRP A 503 17.68 1.20 11.73
N ALA A 504 18.05 0.04 12.29
CA ALA A 504 19.26 -0.68 11.94
C ALA A 504 18.88 -2.03 11.35
N VAL A 505 19.40 -2.34 10.16
CA VAL A 505 19.18 -3.62 9.48
C VAL A 505 20.53 -4.24 9.16
N VAL A 506 20.74 -5.47 9.64
CA VAL A 506 21.93 -6.27 9.37
C VAL A 506 21.57 -7.36 8.37
N MET A 507 22.37 -7.49 7.33
CA MET A 507 22.22 -8.54 6.32
C MET A 507 23.51 -9.32 6.14
N SER A 508 23.38 -10.65 6.01
CA SER A 508 24.51 -11.58 5.90
C SER A 508 24.29 -12.55 4.75
N ARG A 509 25.38 -13.04 4.14
CA ARG A 509 25.33 -14.23 3.25
C ARG A 509 25.39 -15.50 4.09
N ASN A 510 25.03 -16.63 3.49
CA ASN A 510 24.99 -17.95 4.16
C ASN A 510 24.13 -17.96 5.45
N SER A 511 23.06 -17.18 5.47
CA SER A 511 22.15 -17.01 6.61
C SER A 511 21.31 -18.25 6.97
N GLY A 512 21.41 -19.35 6.20
CA GLY A 512 20.55 -20.52 6.37
C GLY A 512 19.10 -20.32 5.91
N VAL A 513 18.77 -19.15 5.36
CA VAL A 513 17.43 -18.84 4.84
C VAL A 513 17.47 -18.50 3.34
N SER A 514 16.28 -18.45 2.75
CA SER A 514 16.00 -18.08 1.37
C SER A 514 14.66 -17.37 1.30
N ASN A 515 14.34 -16.74 0.17
CA ASN A 515 13.05 -16.11 -0.11
C ASN A 515 12.57 -15.23 1.05
N GLN A 516 13.13 -14.02 1.15
CA GLN A 516 12.75 -13.06 2.17
C GLN A 516 11.69 -12.07 1.68
N VAL A 517 10.80 -11.72 2.59
CA VAL A 517 9.73 -10.75 2.41
C VAL A 517 9.58 -9.92 3.68
N VAL A 518 9.01 -8.73 3.55
CA VAL A 518 8.76 -7.83 4.68
C VAL A 518 7.26 -7.65 4.88
N GLU A 519 6.86 -7.55 6.14
CA GLU A 519 5.60 -6.94 6.58
C GLU A 519 5.94 -5.69 7.40
N LEU A 520 5.64 -4.52 6.84
CA LEU A 520 5.81 -3.21 7.50
C LEU A 520 4.43 -2.59 7.68
N ASP A 521 4.04 -2.34 8.92
CA ASP A 521 2.71 -1.79 9.23
C ASP A 521 2.79 -0.85 10.45
N PHE A 522 1.85 0.08 10.56
CA PHE A 522 1.63 0.91 11.75
C PHE A 522 1.01 0.10 12.92
N LEU A 523 0.48 -1.07 12.59
CA LEU A 523 -0.14 -2.05 13.48
C LEU A 523 0.65 -3.38 13.42
N TYR A 524 0.27 -4.35 14.24
CA TYR A 524 0.87 -5.69 14.11
C TYR A 524 0.33 -6.41 12.85
N PRO A 525 1.18 -6.82 11.90
CA PRO A 525 0.75 -7.27 10.57
C PRO A 525 0.27 -8.74 10.55
N SER A 526 -0.78 -9.04 11.33
CA SER A 526 -1.25 -10.42 11.51
C SER A 526 -1.73 -11.10 10.22
N GLU A 527 -2.46 -10.40 9.35
CA GLU A 527 -2.98 -10.96 8.09
C GLU A 527 -1.83 -11.44 7.18
N GLY A 528 -0.80 -10.59 7.02
CA GLY A 528 0.35 -10.87 6.17
C GLY A 528 1.25 -11.99 6.68
N ILE A 529 1.34 -12.14 8.01
CA ILE A 529 2.06 -13.23 8.69
C ILE A 529 1.34 -14.57 8.45
N HIS A 530 0.04 -14.66 8.77
CA HIS A 530 -0.71 -15.92 8.64
C HIS A 530 -0.73 -16.44 7.20
N LYS A 531 -1.01 -15.56 6.22
CA LYS A 531 -1.00 -15.91 4.78
C LYS A 531 0.35 -16.46 4.28
N ARG A 532 1.45 -16.16 4.99
CA ARG A 532 2.81 -16.59 4.65
C ARG A 532 3.24 -17.85 5.39
N TRP A 533 2.76 -18.08 6.61
CA TRP A 533 2.99 -19.34 7.32
C TRP A 533 2.55 -20.56 6.51
N ASP A 534 1.39 -20.46 5.86
CA ASP A 534 0.85 -21.49 4.96
C ASP A 534 1.75 -21.77 3.74
N LYS A 535 2.65 -20.84 3.40
CA LYS A 535 3.60 -20.93 2.29
C LYS A 535 5.02 -21.30 2.74
N GLY A 536 5.19 -21.76 3.98
CA GLY A 536 6.49 -22.19 4.52
C GLY A 536 7.41 -21.05 4.96
N TYR A 537 6.93 -19.80 4.97
CA TYR A 537 7.68 -18.69 5.53
C TYR A 537 7.62 -18.73 7.06
N ARG A 538 8.64 -18.23 7.73
CA ARG A 538 8.67 -18.03 9.19
C ARG A 538 9.27 -16.68 9.52
N ILE A 539 8.84 -16.07 10.61
CA ILE A 539 9.42 -14.83 11.13
C ILE A 539 10.85 -15.11 11.57
N THR A 540 11.79 -14.34 11.05
CA THR A 540 13.24 -14.49 11.33
C THR A 540 13.88 -13.23 11.88
N ALA A 541 13.26 -12.06 11.72
CA ALA A 541 13.69 -10.83 12.37
C ALA A 541 12.48 -9.93 12.58
N THR A 542 12.48 -9.18 13.68
CA THR A 542 11.46 -8.19 13.98
C THR A 542 12.10 -6.98 14.65
N ALA A 543 11.60 -5.79 14.34
CA ALA A 543 11.96 -4.56 15.01
C ALA A 543 10.80 -3.58 14.89
N ALA A 544 10.69 -2.65 15.83
CA ALA A 544 9.58 -1.71 15.84
C ALA A 544 10.02 -0.33 16.34
N THR A 545 9.51 0.71 15.72
CA THR A 545 9.53 2.07 16.25
C THR A 545 8.23 2.33 17.03
N LEU A 546 8.07 3.55 17.53
CA LEU A 546 6.79 4.01 18.08
C LEU A 546 5.70 4.17 17.01
N ASP A 547 6.06 4.12 15.72
CA ASP A 547 5.14 4.35 14.62
C ASP A 547 4.87 3.08 13.80
N GLN A 548 5.87 2.24 13.58
CA GLN A 548 5.78 1.07 12.69
C GLN A 548 6.45 -0.16 13.28
N THR A 549 5.88 -1.32 12.99
CA THR A 549 6.48 -2.64 13.23
C THR A 549 6.91 -3.23 11.88
N ALA A 550 8.14 -3.71 11.80
CA ALA A 550 8.68 -4.45 10.66
C ALA A 550 8.96 -5.90 11.05
N VAL A 551 8.40 -6.83 10.28
CA VAL A 551 8.61 -8.26 10.42
C VAL A 551 9.20 -8.81 9.13
N ILE A 552 10.37 -9.44 9.22
CA ILE A 552 10.96 -10.19 8.11
C ILE A 552 10.53 -11.63 8.22
N LEU A 553 9.94 -12.14 7.13
CA LEU A 553 9.64 -13.55 6.99
C LEU A 553 10.58 -14.17 5.95
N SER A 554 11.07 -15.36 6.24
CA SER A 554 11.99 -16.10 5.37
C SER A 554 11.58 -17.57 5.27
N VAL A 555 11.98 -18.24 4.19
CA VAL A 555 11.88 -19.71 4.06
C VAL A 555 13.20 -20.34 4.52
N PRO A 556 13.22 -21.18 5.56
CA PRO A 556 14.41 -21.90 5.99
C PRO A 556 14.96 -22.81 4.87
N ARG A 557 16.27 -22.80 4.62
CA ARG A 557 16.88 -23.68 3.59
C ARG A 557 16.88 -25.16 3.99
N ARG A 558 16.93 -25.42 5.30
CA ARG A 558 16.75 -26.76 5.86
C ARG A 558 15.40 -26.78 6.54
N LYS A 559 14.50 -27.67 6.10
CA LYS A 559 13.21 -27.84 6.76
C LYS A 559 13.45 -28.30 8.20
N PRO A 560 12.95 -27.56 9.21
CA PRO A 560 13.04 -28.02 10.58
C PRO A 560 12.14 -29.26 10.75
N GLY A 561 12.48 -30.12 11.71
CA GLY A 561 11.67 -31.32 12.00
C GLY A 561 10.28 -30.97 12.54
N ASP A 562 10.17 -29.84 13.26
CA ASP A 562 8.92 -29.23 13.68
C ASP A 562 8.93 -27.78 13.18
N GLU A 563 7.94 -27.42 12.35
CA GLU A 563 7.84 -26.09 11.78
C GLU A 563 6.95 -25.14 12.59
N THR A 564 6.52 -25.53 13.79
CA THR A 564 5.63 -24.73 14.64
C THR A 564 6.31 -23.42 15.04
N GLN A 565 5.63 -22.31 14.76
CA GLN A 565 5.99 -20.97 15.20
C GLN A 565 4.76 -20.27 15.76
N GLU A 566 4.93 -19.63 16.91
CA GLU A 566 3.86 -18.89 17.57
C GLU A 566 4.29 -17.46 17.85
N THR A 567 3.30 -16.56 17.89
CA THR A 567 3.51 -15.14 18.20
C THR A 567 2.62 -14.73 19.35
N LEU A 568 3.16 -13.95 20.28
CA LEU A 568 2.42 -13.41 21.41
C LEU A 568 2.65 -11.91 21.53
N ARG A 569 1.57 -11.17 21.82
CA ARG A 569 1.61 -9.73 22.11
C ARG A 569 1.17 -9.47 23.54
N THR A 570 2.01 -8.85 24.35
CA THR A 570 1.71 -8.56 25.76
C THR A 570 2.23 -7.19 26.17
N SER A 571 1.50 -6.46 27.01
CA SER A 571 1.96 -5.18 27.53
C SER A 571 3.14 -5.32 28.50
N LEU A 572 3.18 -6.42 29.26
CA LEU A 572 4.29 -6.79 30.13
C LEU A 572 5.17 -7.85 29.47
N PHE A 573 6.42 -7.99 29.94
CA PHE A 573 7.30 -9.06 29.49
C PHE A 573 6.65 -10.43 29.79
N PRO A 574 6.62 -11.38 28.83
CA PRO A 574 5.76 -12.56 28.89
C PRO A 574 6.35 -13.72 29.74
N SER A 575 6.82 -13.44 30.96
CA SER A 575 7.54 -14.41 31.80
C SER A 575 6.79 -15.73 32.04
N THR A 576 5.49 -15.67 32.37
CA THR A 576 4.64 -16.86 32.57
C THR A 576 4.51 -17.67 31.30
N HIS A 577 4.23 -17.00 30.17
CA HIS A 577 4.06 -17.66 28.89
C HIS A 577 5.36 -18.31 28.41
N VAL A 578 6.52 -17.69 28.63
CA VAL A 578 7.82 -18.30 28.28
C VAL A 578 7.98 -19.68 28.93
N LYS A 579 7.64 -19.79 30.23
CA LYS A 579 7.72 -21.07 30.95
C LYS A 579 6.71 -22.09 30.43
N GLU A 580 5.49 -21.67 30.11
CA GLU A 580 4.47 -22.54 29.48
C GLU A 580 4.90 -23.03 28.10
N LYS A 581 5.57 -22.18 27.31
CA LYS A 581 6.09 -22.53 25.98
C LYS A 581 7.25 -23.51 26.05
N TRP A 582 8.15 -23.39 27.03
CA TRP A 582 9.21 -24.37 27.25
C TRP A 582 8.67 -25.79 27.48
N ALA A 583 7.56 -25.94 28.20
CA ALA A 583 6.91 -27.24 28.41
C ALA A 583 6.39 -27.88 27.09
N LYS A 584 6.26 -27.09 26.03
CA LYS A 584 5.86 -27.52 24.67
C LYS A 584 7.02 -27.54 23.67
N ASN A 585 8.28 -27.43 24.15
CA ASN A 585 9.48 -27.28 23.30
C ASN A 585 9.44 -26.05 22.37
N LEU A 586 8.71 -25.01 22.76
CA LEU A 586 8.67 -23.73 22.08
C LEU A 586 9.56 -22.74 22.83
N TYR A 587 10.54 -22.17 22.11
CA TYR A 587 11.57 -21.31 22.69
C TYR A 587 11.54 -19.93 22.04
N LEU A 588 11.81 -18.89 22.83
CA LEU A 588 11.91 -17.52 22.31
C LEU A 588 13.01 -17.46 21.25
N SER A 589 12.67 -16.96 20.07
CA SER A 589 13.61 -16.82 18.94
C SER A 589 13.85 -15.38 18.54
N CYS A 590 12.84 -14.52 18.68
CA CYS A 590 12.93 -13.09 18.39
C CYS A 590 12.03 -12.31 19.34
N LEU A 591 12.45 -11.09 19.68
CA LEU A 591 11.75 -10.22 20.62
C LEU A 591 11.92 -8.75 20.23
N CYS A 592 10.83 -8.00 20.13
CA CYS A 592 10.87 -6.54 20.06
C CYS A 592 9.76 -5.90 20.89
N TYR A 593 9.94 -4.64 21.26
CA TYR A 593 8.91 -3.84 21.92
C TYR A 593 8.54 -2.66 21.02
N GLY A 594 7.25 -2.47 20.74
CA GLY A 594 6.81 -1.37 19.88
C GLY A 594 5.31 -1.34 19.65
N ARG A 595 4.89 -0.51 18.70
CA ARG A 595 3.47 -0.25 18.45
C ARG A 595 2.75 -1.47 17.88
N THR A 596 1.64 -1.80 18.51
CA THR A 596 0.70 -2.88 18.20
C THR A 596 -0.74 -2.38 18.36
N VAL A 597 -1.72 -3.28 18.26
CA VAL A 597 -3.14 -3.01 18.46
C VAL A 597 -3.65 -3.92 19.58
N SER A 598 -4.41 -3.35 20.50
CA SER A 598 -5.14 -4.10 21.55
C SER A 598 -6.40 -4.76 21.01
#